data_AF-A0A651GMH3-F1
#
_entry.id   AF-A0A651GMH3-F1
#
_cell.length_a   1.000
_cell.length_b   1.000
_cell.length_c   1.000
_cell.angle_alpha   90.00
_cell.angle_beta   90.00
_cell.angle_gamma   90.00
#
_symmetry.space_group_name_H-M   'P 1'
#
loop_
_entity.id
_entity.type
_entity.pdbx_description
1 polymer ?
#
loop_
_entity_poly.entity_id
_entity_poly.type
_entity_poly.pdbx_seq_one_letter_code
_entity_poly.pdbx_strand_id
1 'polypeptide(L)'
;KALRYDLTVPFARFVVNHFNELSFPFKRYQIQPVWRADRPQKGRYREFYQCDADVVGSTSLLYEVEMIQLFDDVLSELGLHDFTIKINNRKILTGIAETAGIADQIINVTVALDKLDKIGADGVKKEWTDRGIPATAMAVLEPLLTMQGGNDELLQTLDGLLAQSETGKAGIAELREVLGHIAEIGLNKARVEVDVTLARGLDYYTGAIFEVVAGGVQIGSICGGGRYDDLTSIFGRDNLPGIGISFGADRIYDVMLALNLFPEKLGRGTRVLFIHFGDAESRYAMRHLKTLRSAGIPAEIYPEAAKMNKQMKYANDRNVPWVAMAGENEMAANIITFKNMDSGKQTEVPVNDLVAFFSS
;
A
#
# COMPACT_ATOMS: atom_id res chain seq x y z
N LYS A 1 -3.58 19.31 -22.54
CA LYS A 1 -4.12 18.15 -21.79
C LYS A 1 -2.94 17.26 -21.43
N ALA A 2 -2.76 16.92 -20.15
CA ALA A 2 -1.69 16.04 -19.68
C ALA A 2 -2.31 14.78 -19.04
N LEU A 3 -1.54 13.70 -18.94
CA LEU A 3 -1.90 12.54 -18.13
C LEU A 3 -1.84 12.92 -16.64
N ARG A 4 -2.62 12.24 -15.79
CA ARG A 4 -2.63 12.49 -14.35
C ARG A 4 -1.30 12.05 -13.72
N TYR A 5 -0.72 12.94 -12.93
CA TYR A 5 0.54 12.71 -12.21
C TYR A 5 0.32 11.99 -10.86
N ASP A 6 -0.84 12.25 -10.24
CA ASP A 6 -1.34 11.65 -9.01
C ASP A 6 -2.87 11.50 -9.03
N LEU A 7 -3.47 11.03 -7.93
CA LEU A 7 -4.92 10.98 -7.72
C LEU A 7 -5.44 12.12 -6.81
N THR A 8 -4.58 12.75 -6.02
CA THR A 8 -4.96 13.82 -5.07
C THR A 8 -5.41 15.10 -5.78
N VAL A 9 -4.70 15.57 -6.81
CA VAL A 9 -5.08 16.79 -7.56
C VAL A 9 -6.40 16.58 -8.33
N PRO A 10 -6.61 15.46 -9.06
CA PRO A 10 -7.91 15.14 -9.64
C PRO A 10 -9.04 15.04 -8.62
N PHE A 11 -8.76 14.51 -7.42
CA PHE A 11 -9.73 14.43 -6.33
C PHE A 11 -10.13 15.81 -5.81
N ALA A 12 -9.18 16.69 -5.52
CA ALA A 12 -9.47 18.07 -5.10
C ALA A 12 -10.36 18.79 -6.15
N ARG A 13 -10.07 18.63 -7.44
CA ARG A 13 -10.91 19.15 -8.53
C ARG A 13 -12.33 18.56 -8.51
N PHE A 14 -12.46 17.25 -8.30
CA PHE A 14 -13.76 16.58 -8.21
C PHE A 14 -14.59 17.15 -7.04
N VAL A 15 -14.00 17.26 -5.85
CA VAL A 15 -14.68 17.78 -4.66
C VAL A 15 -15.16 19.20 -4.87
N VAL A 16 -14.36 20.08 -5.48
CA VAL A 16 -14.78 21.46 -5.74
C VAL A 16 -15.92 21.53 -6.75
N ASN A 17 -15.87 20.74 -7.83
CA ASN A 17 -16.90 20.74 -8.87
C ASN A 17 -18.25 20.17 -8.38
N HIS A 18 -18.21 19.19 -7.48
CA HIS A 18 -19.39 18.50 -6.96
C HIS A 18 -19.72 18.88 -5.51
N PHE A 19 -19.16 19.98 -5.00
CA PHE A 19 -19.24 20.31 -3.56
C PHE A 19 -20.66 20.26 -3.00
N ASN A 20 -21.63 20.83 -3.73
CA ASN A 20 -23.03 20.90 -3.29
C ASN A 20 -23.79 19.56 -3.41
N GLU A 21 -23.17 18.54 -4.01
CA GLU A 21 -23.72 17.20 -4.20
C GLU A 21 -23.11 16.20 -3.20
N LEU A 22 -22.02 16.57 -2.53
CA LEU A 22 -21.30 15.72 -1.59
C LEU A 22 -21.76 15.96 -0.14
N SER A 23 -21.68 14.90 0.67
CA SER A 23 -21.85 14.97 2.12
C SER A 23 -20.49 14.96 2.80
N PHE A 24 -20.29 15.86 3.76
CA PHE A 24 -19.03 16.02 4.47
C PHE A 24 -19.15 15.56 5.95
N PRO A 25 -18.10 14.96 6.55
CA PRO A 25 -16.80 14.63 5.95
C PRO A 25 -16.92 13.58 4.83
N PHE A 26 -16.29 13.85 3.68
CA PHE A 26 -16.38 12.99 2.50
C PHE A 26 -15.17 12.07 2.45
N LYS A 27 -15.41 10.76 2.52
CA LYS A 27 -14.38 9.72 2.42
C LYS A 27 -14.41 9.06 1.05
N ARG A 28 -13.25 8.80 0.46
CA ARG A 28 -13.14 8.05 -0.80
C ARG A 28 -11.84 7.26 -0.88
N TYR A 29 -11.89 6.17 -1.62
CA TYR A 29 -10.69 5.51 -2.13
C TYR A 29 -10.64 5.57 -3.65
N GLN A 30 -9.45 5.51 -4.24
CA GLN A 30 -9.25 5.47 -5.68
C GLN A 30 -8.02 4.64 -6.04
N ILE A 31 -8.19 3.64 -6.92
CA ILE A 31 -7.11 2.76 -7.38
C ILE A 31 -7.00 2.88 -8.89
N GLN A 32 -5.97 3.59 -9.38
CA GLN A 32 -5.79 3.84 -10.81
C GLN A 32 -4.31 4.03 -11.17
N PRO A 33 -3.94 3.77 -12.44
CA PRO A 33 -2.59 4.06 -12.92
C PRO A 33 -2.38 5.57 -13.04
N VAL A 34 -1.15 6.01 -12.76
CA VAL A 34 -0.67 7.40 -12.91
C VAL A 34 0.63 7.41 -13.72
N TRP A 35 0.97 8.57 -14.29
CA TRP A 35 2.14 8.71 -15.16
C TRP A 35 3.10 9.78 -14.69
N ARG A 36 4.36 9.42 -14.51
CA ARG A 36 5.44 10.35 -14.13
C ARG A 36 6.60 10.29 -15.12
N ALA A 37 7.05 11.45 -15.57
CA ALA A 37 8.19 11.59 -16.46
C ALA A 37 9.55 11.55 -15.71
N ASP A 38 9.60 10.83 -14.59
CA ASP A 38 10.80 10.72 -13.77
C ASP A 38 11.85 9.81 -14.44
N ARG A 39 13.10 9.94 -13.99
CA ARG A 39 14.17 9.00 -14.38
C ARG A 39 13.87 7.63 -13.75
N PRO A 40 13.73 6.56 -14.55
CA PRO A 40 13.45 5.23 -14.00
C PRO A 40 14.53 4.78 -13.03
N GLN A 41 14.11 4.17 -11.92
CA GLN A 41 14.96 3.52 -10.93
C GLN A 41 14.28 2.22 -10.50
N LYS A 42 14.98 1.35 -9.76
CA LYS A 42 14.37 0.15 -9.17
C LYS A 42 13.15 0.56 -8.31
N GLY A 43 11.98 -0.04 -8.53
CA GLY A 43 10.73 0.31 -7.85
C GLY A 43 10.16 1.70 -8.21
N ARG A 44 10.62 2.32 -9.32
CA ARG A 44 10.10 3.59 -9.86
C ARG A 44 9.85 3.47 -11.36
N TYR A 45 8.62 3.18 -11.71
CA TYR A 45 8.14 3.06 -13.08
C TYR A 45 7.57 4.40 -13.57
N ARG A 46 7.38 4.53 -14.89
CA ARG A 46 6.76 5.71 -15.49
C ARG A 46 5.24 5.64 -15.52
N GLU A 47 4.70 4.43 -15.54
CA GLU A 47 3.31 4.10 -15.29
C GLU A 47 3.29 3.12 -14.13
N PHE A 48 2.49 3.40 -13.11
CA PHE A 48 2.34 2.55 -11.92
C PHE A 48 1.00 2.84 -11.25
N TYR A 49 0.53 1.92 -10.42
CA TYR A 49 -0.72 2.09 -9.69
C TYR A 49 -0.50 2.87 -8.40
N GLN A 50 -1.38 3.84 -8.16
CA GLN A 50 -1.62 4.39 -6.85
C GLN A 50 -2.94 3.85 -6.32
N CYS A 51 -2.95 3.55 -5.03
CA CYS A 51 -4.15 3.20 -4.27
C CYS A 51 -4.30 4.24 -3.16
N ASP A 52 -5.13 5.25 -3.38
CA ASP A 52 -5.27 6.39 -2.47
C ASP A 52 -6.53 6.26 -1.63
N ALA A 53 -6.46 6.68 -0.38
CA ALA A 53 -7.59 6.83 0.54
C ALA A 53 -7.53 8.23 1.16
N ASP A 54 -8.61 8.99 1.04
CA ASP A 54 -8.65 10.40 1.45
C ASP A 54 -9.96 10.75 2.14
N VAL A 55 -9.88 11.71 3.06
CA VAL A 55 -11.02 12.34 3.72
C VAL A 55 -10.90 13.85 3.59
N VAL A 56 -12.00 14.52 3.26
CA VAL A 56 -12.07 16.00 3.19
C VAL A 56 -13.25 16.54 3.99
N GLY A 57 -13.12 17.76 4.47
CA GLY A 57 -14.16 18.47 5.23
C GLY A 57 -14.03 18.38 6.74
N SER A 58 -12.85 18.06 7.27
CA SER A 58 -12.61 18.05 8.72
C SER A 58 -11.13 18.23 9.10
N THR A 59 -10.89 18.97 10.17
CA THR A 59 -9.58 19.14 10.82
C THR A 59 -9.32 18.15 11.95
N SER A 60 -10.24 17.19 12.19
CA SER A 60 -10.13 16.23 13.29
C SER A 60 -8.90 15.32 13.14
N LEU A 61 -8.08 15.23 14.19
CA LEU A 61 -6.90 14.37 14.25
C LEU A 61 -7.23 12.86 14.33
N LEU A 62 -8.50 12.52 14.59
CA LEU A 62 -8.96 11.14 14.49
C LEU A 62 -8.76 10.54 13.09
N TYR A 63 -8.67 11.38 12.05
CA TYR A 63 -8.38 10.87 10.70
C TYR A 63 -6.91 10.45 10.54
N GLU A 64 -5.96 11.12 11.18
CA GLU A 64 -4.56 10.68 11.25
C GLU A 64 -4.46 9.31 11.91
N VAL A 65 -5.20 9.10 13.01
CA VAL A 65 -5.29 7.81 13.70
C VAL A 65 -5.85 6.74 12.76
N GLU A 66 -6.96 7.04 12.07
CA GLU A 66 -7.57 6.13 11.08
C GLU A 66 -6.61 5.81 9.92
N MET A 67 -5.82 6.78 9.43
CA MET A 67 -4.84 6.54 8.36
C MET A 67 -3.70 5.61 8.82
N ILE A 68 -3.22 5.75 10.05
CA ILE A 68 -2.20 4.85 10.62
C ILE A 68 -2.76 3.43 10.74
N GLN A 69 -4.00 3.27 11.24
CA GLN A 69 -4.66 1.97 11.30
C GLN A 69 -4.84 1.37 9.91
N LEU A 70 -5.25 2.17 8.92
CA LEU A 70 -5.43 1.69 7.55
C LEU A 70 -4.12 1.18 6.92
N PHE A 71 -3.00 1.87 7.17
CA PHE A 71 -1.69 1.34 6.76
C PHE A 71 -1.39 0.00 7.41
N ASP A 72 -1.60 -0.10 8.73
CA ASP A 72 -1.31 -1.31 9.49
C ASP A 72 -2.20 -2.49 9.08
N ASP A 73 -3.52 -2.29 8.98
CA ASP A 73 -4.49 -3.32 8.59
C ASP A 73 -4.15 -3.89 7.21
N VAL A 74 -4.00 -3.03 6.20
CA VAL A 74 -3.76 -3.46 4.82
C VAL A 74 -2.42 -4.19 4.68
N LEU A 75 -1.33 -3.64 5.25
CA LEU A 75 -0.01 -4.27 5.11
C LEU A 75 0.10 -5.56 5.93
N SER A 76 -0.55 -5.62 7.10
CA SER A 76 -0.65 -6.84 7.89
C SER A 76 -1.42 -7.94 7.16
N GLU A 77 -2.54 -7.60 6.50
CA GLU A 77 -3.34 -8.53 5.71
C GLU A 77 -2.56 -9.06 4.49
N LEU A 78 -1.71 -8.22 3.89
CA LEU A 78 -0.79 -8.63 2.82
C LEU A 78 0.39 -9.50 3.32
N GLY A 79 0.45 -9.78 4.62
CA GLY A 79 1.44 -10.67 5.23
C GLY A 79 2.75 -10.00 5.62
N LEU A 80 2.84 -8.67 5.59
CA LEU A 80 4.03 -7.98 6.09
C LEU A 80 4.04 -8.04 7.62
N HIS A 81 5.14 -8.52 8.19
CA HIS A 81 5.30 -8.69 9.63
C HIS A 81 6.24 -7.67 10.29
N ASP A 82 7.02 -6.96 9.47
CA ASP A 82 7.98 -5.96 9.93
C ASP A 82 7.91 -4.73 9.02
N PHE A 83 7.28 -3.67 9.50
CA PHE A 83 7.24 -2.37 8.84
C PHE A 83 7.06 -1.25 9.86
N THR A 84 7.62 -0.09 9.53
CA THR A 84 7.56 1.11 10.36
C THR A 84 6.78 2.19 9.61
N ILE A 85 5.76 2.75 10.27
CA ILE A 85 5.06 3.96 9.88
C ILE A 85 5.80 5.14 10.51
N LYS A 86 6.60 5.83 9.71
CA LYS A 86 7.23 7.09 10.11
C LYS A 86 6.21 8.21 10.04
N ILE A 87 6.14 9.02 11.10
CA ILE A 87 5.25 10.18 11.20
C ILE A 87 6.04 11.44 11.53
N ASN A 88 5.66 12.56 10.94
CA ASN A 88 6.12 13.89 11.32
C ASN A 88 4.98 14.89 11.16
N ASN A 89 5.20 16.17 11.48
CA ASN A 89 4.24 17.24 11.27
C ASN A 89 4.91 18.47 10.63
N ARG A 90 4.30 19.03 9.59
CA ARG A 90 4.80 20.22 8.87
C ARG A 90 5.02 21.40 9.81
N LYS A 91 4.19 21.55 10.84
CA LYS A 91 4.28 22.62 11.83
C LYS A 91 5.54 22.52 12.68
N ILE A 92 6.02 21.30 12.96
CA ILE A 92 7.31 21.07 13.64
C ILE A 92 8.45 21.54 12.74
N LEU A 93 8.46 21.14 11.46
CA LEU A 93 9.47 21.59 10.50
C LEU A 93 9.49 23.13 10.35
N THR A 94 8.30 23.74 10.34
CA THR A 94 8.14 25.20 10.29
C THR A 94 8.69 25.84 11.57
N GLY A 95 8.35 25.32 12.74
CA GLY A 95 8.87 25.82 14.02
C GLY A 95 10.38 25.69 14.16
N ILE A 96 10.97 24.60 13.67
CA ILE A 96 12.44 24.44 13.59
C ILE A 96 13.02 25.56 12.72
N ALA A 97 12.43 25.81 11.55
CA ALA A 97 12.91 26.82 10.63
C ALA A 97 12.78 28.24 11.18
N GLU A 98 11.68 28.55 11.88
CA GLU A 98 11.44 29.81 12.59
C GLU A 98 12.50 30.03 13.69
N THR A 99 12.69 29.02 14.54
CA THR A 99 13.58 29.11 15.71
C THR A 99 15.05 29.25 15.29
N ALA A 100 15.47 28.54 14.25
CA ALA A 100 16.83 28.60 13.73
C ALA A 100 17.05 29.75 12.71
N GLY A 101 16.00 30.49 12.31
CA GLY A 101 16.11 31.60 11.36
C GLY A 101 16.47 31.17 9.94
N ILE A 102 15.94 30.04 9.48
CA ILE A 102 16.33 29.36 8.23
C ILE A 102 15.11 28.93 7.38
N ALA A 103 14.10 29.78 7.27
CA ALA A 103 12.83 29.50 6.57
C ALA A 103 13.01 28.76 5.22
N ASP A 104 13.93 29.23 4.37
CA ASP A 104 14.15 28.69 3.03
C ASP A 104 15.15 27.51 2.98
N GLN A 105 15.71 27.10 4.11
CA GLN A 105 16.77 26.08 4.17
C GLN A 105 16.38 24.82 4.94
N ILE A 106 15.13 24.70 5.40
CA ILE A 106 14.69 23.53 6.18
C ILE A 106 14.90 22.20 5.45
N ILE A 107 14.70 22.17 4.13
CA ILE A 107 14.98 20.99 3.29
C ILE A 107 16.46 20.62 3.32
N ASN A 108 17.34 21.62 3.22
CA ASN A 108 18.78 21.40 3.27
C ASN A 108 19.20 20.82 4.61
N VAL A 109 18.56 21.26 5.69
CA VAL A 109 18.79 20.74 7.05
C VAL A 109 18.33 19.30 7.17
N THR A 110 17.09 18.99 6.78
CA THR A 110 16.51 17.65 6.95
C THR A 110 17.20 16.62 6.05
N VAL A 111 17.61 16.98 4.83
CA VAL A 111 18.38 16.10 3.92
C VAL A 111 19.76 15.75 4.48
N ALA A 112 20.42 16.69 5.15
CA ALA A 112 21.69 16.39 5.82
C ALA A 112 21.45 15.53 7.08
N LEU A 113 20.39 15.85 7.85
CA LEU A 113 20.03 15.13 9.06
C LEU A 113 19.60 13.67 8.80
N ASP A 114 18.93 13.38 7.69
CA ASP A 114 18.59 12.02 7.24
C ASP A 114 19.83 11.12 7.04
N LYS A 115 21.03 11.72 6.91
CA LYS A 115 22.29 10.99 6.79
C LYS A 115 23.01 10.79 8.11
N LEU A 116 22.43 11.22 9.24
CA LEU A 116 23.09 11.23 10.56
C LEU A 116 23.67 9.86 10.91
N ASP A 117 22.92 8.78 10.71
CA ASP A 117 23.36 7.40 10.98
C ASP A 117 24.57 6.98 10.12
N LYS A 118 24.71 7.56 8.92
CA LYS A 118 25.73 7.20 7.95
C LYS A 118 27.01 8.03 8.07
N ILE A 119 26.87 9.34 8.32
CA ILE A 119 28.00 10.29 8.29
C ILE A 119 28.34 10.87 9.67
N GLY A 120 27.53 10.58 10.70
CA GLY A 120 27.71 11.07 12.06
C GLY A 120 27.44 12.58 12.20
N ALA A 121 27.37 13.04 13.45
CA ALA A 121 27.07 14.44 13.78
C ALA A 121 28.04 15.43 13.12
N ASP A 122 29.35 15.13 13.12
CA ASP A 122 30.36 15.99 12.49
C ASP A 122 30.20 16.07 10.97
N GLY A 123 29.83 14.95 10.33
CA GLY A 123 29.52 14.91 8.91
C GLY A 123 28.31 15.77 8.55
N VAL A 124 27.25 15.71 9.36
CA VAL A 124 26.05 16.54 9.18
C VAL A 124 26.37 18.03 9.38
N LYS A 125 27.12 18.40 10.43
CA LYS A 125 27.57 19.79 10.67
C LYS A 125 28.39 20.34 9.50
N LYS A 126 29.26 19.50 8.92
CA LYS A 126 30.02 19.86 7.72
C LYS A 126 29.09 20.11 6.53
N GLU A 127 28.13 19.22 6.28
CA GLU A 127 27.19 19.39 5.18
C GLU A 127 26.29 20.63 5.36
N TRP A 128 25.88 20.95 6.60
CA TRP A 128 25.19 22.21 6.91
C TRP A 128 26.05 23.44 6.59
N THR A 129 27.34 23.41 6.96
CA THR A 129 28.29 24.48 6.64
C THR A 129 28.44 24.65 5.13
N ASP A 130 28.64 23.55 4.39
CA ASP A 130 28.82 23.55 2.94
C ASP A 130 27.55 24.05 2.21
N ARG A 131 26.37 23.90 2.82
CA ARG A 131 25.08 24.39 2.32
C ARG A 131 24.75 25.83 2.75
N GLY A 132 25.62 26.49 3.51
CA GLY A 132 25.44 27.87 3.93
C GLY A 132 24.50 28.08 5.12
N ILE A 133 24.29 27.06 5.95
CA ILE A 133 23.54 27.20 7.20
C ILE A 133 24.37 28.03 8.19
N PRO A 134 23.86 29.15 8.73
CA PRO A 134 24.61 29.99 9.65
C PRO A 134 25.02 29.25 10.94
N ALA A 135 26.18 29.58 11.50
CA ALA A 135 26.65 28.97 12.76
C ALA A 135 25.66 29.16 13.93
N THR A 136 24.96 30.29 13.97
CA THR A 136 23.89 30.56 14.94
C THR A 136 22.72 29.60 14.78
N ALA A 137 22.32 29.29 13.54
CA ALA A 137 21.28 28.30 13.25
C ALA A 137 21.75 26.88 13.58
N MET A 138 23.00 26.53 13.25
CA MET A 138 23.56 25.21 13.57
C MET A 138 23.60 24.95 15.08
N ALA A 139 23.89 25.96 15.90
CA ALA A 139 23.85 25.85 17.36
C ALA A 139 22.43 25.56 17.88
N VAL A 140 21.41 26.17 17.26
CA VAL A 140 20.00 25.87 17.56
C VAL A 140 19.65 24.44 17.15
N LEU A 141 20.13 23.96 16.00
CA LEU A 141 19.82 22.64 15.47
C LEU A 141 20.62 21.49 16.11
N GLU A 142 21.69 21.79 16.85
CA GLU A 142 22.59 20.81 17.46
C GLU A 142 21.88 19.73 18.30
N PRO A 143 20.83 20.04 19.10
CA PRO A 143 20.07 19.01 19.83
C PRO A 143 19.48 17.92 18.92
N LEU A 144 19.20 18.23 17.65
CA LEU A 144 18.69 17.24 16.68
C LEU A 144 19.73 16.17 16.31
N LEU A 145 21.02 16.46 16.50
CA LEU A 145 22.11 15.52 16.17
C LEU A 145 22.35 14.48 17.28
N THR A 146 21.83 14.72 18.47
CA THR A 146 22.01 13.84 19.64
C THR A 146 20.71 13.18 20.07
N MET A 147 19.64 13.28 19.27
CA MET A 147 18.36 12.65 19.57
C MET A 147 18.53 11.13 19.59
N GLN A 148 18.22 10.53 20.73
CA GLN A 148 18.14 9.08 20.93
C GLN A 148 16.94 8.80 21.84
N GLY A 149 16.31 7.64 21.66
CA GLY A 149 15.14 7.23 22.45
C GLY A 149 13.93 6.91 21.57
N GLY A 150 12.77 6.75 22.22
CA GLY A 150 11.50 6.56 21.54
C GLY A 150 10.83 7.90 21.20
N ASN A 151 9.56 7.80 20.81
CA ASN A 151 8.78 8.97 20.39
C ASN A 151 8.66 10.02 21.51
N ASP A 152 8.53 9.60 22.77
CA ASP A 152 8.35 10.51 23.90
C ASP A 152 9.61 11.33 24.20
N GLU A 153 10.79 10.71 24.21
CA GLU A 153 12.06 11.41 24.40
C GLU A 153 12.35 12.38 23.26
N LEU A 154 12.02 11.98 22.03
CA LEU A 154 12.16 12.84 20.86
C LEU A 154 11.21 14.04 20.94
N LEU A 155 9.93 13.84 21.27
CA LEU A 155 8.97 14.94 21.43
C LEU A 155 9.35 15.86 22.59
N GLN A 156 9.91 15.33 23.68
CA GLN A 156 10.43 16.14 24.78
C GLN A 156 11.64 17.01 24.36
N THR A 157 12.51 16.47 23.50
CA THR A 157 13.62 17.25 22.94
C THR A 157 13.10 18.39 22.06
N LEU A 158 12.06 18.11 21.25
CA LEU A 158 11.40 19.12 20.42
C LEU A 158 10.67 20.18 21.26
N ASP A 159 10.06 19.82 22.40
CA ASP A 159 9.44 20.79 23.32
C ASP A 159 10.46 21.84 23.79
N GLY A 160 11.67 21.40 24.15
CA GLY A 160 12.75 22.29 24.55
C GLY A 160 13.23 23.17 23.40
N LEU A 161 13.46 22.57 22.23
CA LEU A 161 13.93 23.27 21.03
C LEU A 161 12.92 24.32 20.53
N LEU A 162 11.63 23.99 20.56
CA LEU A 162 10.54 24.79 19.98
C LEU A 162 9.75 25.58 21.02
N ALA A 163 10.31 25.78 22.22
CA ALA A 163 9.65 26.46 23.32
C ALA A 163 9.19 27.90 23.01
N GLN A 164 9.73 28.54 21.96
CA GLN A 164 9.36 29.88 21.51
C GLN A 164 8.58 29.90 20.17
N SER A 165 8.34 28.76 19.54
CA SER A 165 7.56 28.67 18.29
C SER A 165 6.16 28.14 18.60
N GLU A 166 5.15 29.01 18.51
CA GLU A 166 3.75 28.60 18.68
C GLU A 166 3.32 27.58 17.61
N THR A 167 3.80 27.74 16.37
CA THR A 167 3.60 26.77 15.29
C THR A 167 4.19 25.42 15.65
N GLY A 168 5.44 25.39 16.13
CA GLY A 168 6.13 24.17 16.54
C GLY A 168 5.41 23.44 17.67
N LYS A 169 4.98 24.17 18.71
CA LYS A 169 4.21 23.62 19.83
C LYS A 169 2.89 23.00 19.38
N ALA A 170 2.17 23.66 18.47
CA ALA A 170 0.94 23.10 17.91
C ALA A 170 1.22 21.78 17.18
N GLY A 171 2.28 21.69 16.39
CA GLY A 171 2.69 20.45 15.72
C GLY A 171 3.05 19.32 16.69
N ILE A 172 3.75 19.62 17.78
CA ILE A 172 4.08 18.65 18.83
C ILE A 172 2.81 18.15 19.52
N ALA A 173 1.89 19.06 19.87
CA ALA A 173 0.63 18.71 20.51
C ALA A 173 -0.21 17.77 19.63
N GLU A 174 -0.30 18.07 18.32
CA GLU A 174 -0.99 17.21 17.35
C GLU A 174 -0.37 15.80 17.27
N LEU A 175 0.95 15.69 17.24
CA LEU A 175 1.62 14.37 17.25
C LEU A 175 1.37 13.62 18.56
N ARG A 176 1.42 14.30 19.72
CA ARG A 176 1.14 13.68 21.02
C ARG A 176 -0.28 13.14 21.08
N GLU A 177 -1.27 13.87 20.56
CA GLU A 177 -2.67 13.41 20.52
C GLU A 177 -2.82 12.15 19.65
N VAL A 178 -2.27 12.17 18.43
CA VAL A 178 -2.33 11.03 17.51
C VAL A 178 -1.62 9.80 18.11
N LEU A 179 -0.41 9.97 18.64
CA LEU A 179 0.35 8.88 19.25
C LEU A 179 -0.32 8.34 20.52
N GLY A 180 -0.95 9.20 21.31
CA GLY A 180 -1.72 8.79 22.48
C GLY A 180 -2.87 7.86 22.11
N HIS A 181 -3.65 8.21 21.07
CA HIS A 181 -4.70 7.33 20.57
C HIS A 181 -4.16 5.99 20.05
N ILE A 182 -3.05 6.01 19.30
CA ILE A 182 -2.44 4.78 18.79
C ILE A 182 -1.92 3.89 19.93
N ALA A 183 -1.36 4.48 20.99
CA ALA A 183 -0.90 3.73 22.16
C ALA A 183 -2.05 3.06 22.91
N GLU A 184 -3.24 3.69 22.97
CA GLU A 184 -4.43 3.13 23.61
C GLU A 184 -5.10 2.03 22.77
N ILE A 185 -5.20 2.22 21.46
CA ILE A 185 -5.91 1.29 20.56
C ILE A 185 -5.05 0.08 20.18
N GLY A 186 -3.75 0.29 20.02
CA GLY A 186 -2.81 -0.72 19.52
C GLY A 186 -2.86 -0.92 18.01
N LEU A 187 -1.85 -1.62 17.48
CA LEU A 187 -1.69 -1.97 16.07
C LEU A 187 -1.38 -3.46 15.93
N ASN A 188 -1.65 -4.02 14.77
CA ASN A 188 -1.46 -5.43 14.45
C ASN A 188 0.02 -5.81 14.30
N LYS A 189 0.77 -5.08 13.45
CA LYS A 189 2.18 -5.38 13.11
C LYS A 189 3.05 -4.15 12.98
N ALA A 190 2.47 -2.99 12.68
CA ALA A 190 3.21 -1.75 12.49
C ALA A 190 3.91 -1.27 13.76
N ARG A 191 5.10 -0.70 13.61
CA ARG A 191 5.68 0.25 14.56
C ARG A 191 5.40 1.67 14.09
N VAL A 192 5.16 2.60 15.01
CA VAL A 192 5.04 4.03 14.69
C VAL A 192 6.24 4.77 15.28
N GLU A 193 6.96 5.48 14.43
CA GLU A 193 8.18 6.20 14.80
C GLU A 193 8.07 7.66 14.36
N VAL A 194 8.33 8.60 15.27
CA VAL A 194 8.44 10.02 14.92
C VAL A 194 9.78 10.25 14.23
N ASP A 195 9.76 10.84 13.04
CA ASP A 195 10.96 11.12 12.25
C ASP A 195 11.01 12.58 11.83
N VAL A 196 11.83 13.38 12.51
CA VAL A 196 11.98 14.83 12.22
C VAL A 196 12.59 15.08 10.84
N THR A 197 13.33 14.11 10.28
CA THR A 197 13.95 14.23 8.96
C THR A 197 12.94 14.04 7.83
N LEU A 198 11.76 13.46 8.14
CA LEU A 198 10.67 13.27 7.19
C LEU A 198 10.07 14.63 6.79
N ALA A 199 10.56 15.16 5.66
CA ALA A 199 10.19 16.46 5.11
C ALA A 199 9.62 16.35 3.68
N ARG A 200 8.77 15.36 3.43
CA ARG A 200 8.10 15.18 2.13
C ARG A 200 6.93 16.15 1.95
N GLY A 201 6.62 16.47 0.69
CA GLY A 201 5.38 17.17 0.34
C GLY A 201 5.26 18.58 0.93
N LEU A 202 6.38 19.27 1.15
CA LEU A 202 6.41 20.61 1.74
C LEU A 202 5.61 21.66 0.93
N ASP A 203 5.35 21.37 -0.34
CA ASP A 203 4.59 22.23 -1.23
C ASP A 203 3.07 22.18 -0.98
N TYR A 204 2.56 21.18 -0.24
CA TYR A 204 1.10 21.05 -0.02
C TYR A 204 0.66 20.44 1.32
N TYR A 205 1.51 19.73 2.07
CA TYR A 205 1.13 19.28 3.41
C TYR A 205 1.23 20.40 4.43
N THR A 206 0.22 20.49 5.30
CA THR A 206 0.05 21.54 6.33
C THR A 206 0.10 20.98 7.76
N GLY A 207 -0.09 19.67 7.93
CA GLY A 207 -0.10 18.97 9.22
C GLY A 207 0.73 17.70 9.21
N ALA A 208 0.13 16.57 9.61
CA ALA A 208 0.81 15.28 9.65
C ALA A 208 1.40 14.88 8.28
N ILE A 209 2.55 14.20 8.30
CA ILE A 209 3.24 13.64 7.14
C ILE A 209 3.56 12.19 7.50
N PHE A 210 3.27 11.27 6.58
CA PHE A 210 3.49 9.84 6.75
C PHE A 210 4.44 9.28 5.69
N GLU A 211 5.28 8.35 6.11
CA GLU A 211 6.06 7.49 5.24
C GLU A 211 6.12 6.08 5.83
N VAL A 212 5.78 5.06 5.06
CA VAL A 212 5.87 3.66 5.52
C VAL A 212 7.03 2.96 4.84
N VAL A 213 7.89 2.31 5.63
CA VAL A 213 9.04 1.54 5.15
C VAL A 213 8.90 0.08 5.59
N ALA A 214 9.20 -0.85 4.68
CA ALA A 214 9.20 -2.27 4.97
C ALA A 214 10.55 -2.71 5.55
N GLY A 215 10.51 -3.56 6.57
CA GLY A 215 11.69 -4.23 7.12
C GLY A 215 12.20 -5.34 6.22
N GLY A 216 13.48 -5.68 6.34
CA GLY A 216 14.11 -6.77 5.59
C GLY A 216 14.32 -6.54 4.09
N VAL A 217 13.88 -5.41 3.52
CA VAL A 217 13.98 -5.12 2.08
C VAL A 217 14.44 -3.67 1.82
N GLN A 218 15.44 -3.50 0.96
CA GLN A 218 15.93 -2.18 0.56
C GLN A 218 15.22 -1.66 -0.70
N ILE A 219 13.96 -1.22 -0.56
CA ILE A 219 13.17 -0.64 -1.68
C ILE A 219 12.75 0.82 -1.46
N GLY A 220 13.03 1.36 -0.26
CA GLY A 220 12.54 2.65 0.20
C GLY A 220 11.08 2.59 0.66
N SER A 221 10.43 3.76 0.74
CA SER A 221 9.04 3.87 1.17
C SER A 221 8.07 3.11 0.26
N ILE A 222 7.13 2.41 0.86
CA ILE A 222 6.06 1.67 0.17
C ILE A 222 4.71 2.39 0.23
N CYS A 223 4.51 3.22 1.26
CA CYS A 223 3.32 4.06 1.39
C CYS A 223 3.71 5.45 1.91
N GLY A 224 2.83 6.43 1.74
CA GLY A 224 3.00 7.75 2.32
C GLY A 224 1.72 8.57 2.24
N GLY A 225 1.75 9.77 2.78
CA GLY A 225 0.57 10.63 2.82
C GLY A 225 0.73 11.79 3.79
N GLY A 226 -0.36 12.48 4.07
CA GLY A 226 -0.37 13.57 5.03
C GLY A 226 -1.61 14.44 4.95
N ARG A 227 -1.69 15.40 5.88
CA ARG A 227 -2.74 16.42 5.95
C ARG A 227 -2.43 17.59 5.04
N TYR A 228 -3.40 17.99 4.23
CA TYR A 228 -3.37 19.13 3.32
C TYR A 228 -4.63 19.99 3.55
N ASP A 229 -4.48 21.14 4.21
CA ASP A 229 -5.66 21.95 4.55
C ASP A 229 -6.11 22.88 3.40
N ASP A 230 -5.19 23.20 2.49
CA ASP A 230 -5.36 24.27 1.49
C ASP A 230 -5.37 23.76 0.03
N LEU A 231 -5.37 22.44 -0.20
CA LEU A 231 -5.20 21.90 -1.56
C LEU A 231 -6.33 22.34 -2.50
N THR A 232 -7.55 22.55 -2.01
CA THR A 232 -8.69 22.97 -2.84
C THR A 232 -8.64 24.45 -3.22
N SER A 233 -7.80 25.26 -2.56
CA SER A 233 -7.63 26.68 -2.88
C SER A 233 -7.10 26.89 -4.29
N ILE A 234 -6.29 25.96 -4.82
CA ILE A 234 -5.83 25.99 -6.23
C ILE A 234 -6.99 25.89 -7.23
N PHE A 235 -8.15 25.40 -6.80
CA PHE A 235 -9.38 25.28 -7.58
C PHE A 235 -10.44 26.32 -7.18
N GLY A 236 -10.07 27.33 -6.39
CA GLY A 236 -10.93 28.45 -6.03
C GLY A 236 -11.89 28.19 -4.87
N ARG A 237 -11.59 27.21 -4.01
CA ARG A 237 -12.36 26.96 -2.77
C ARG A 237 -11.42 26.80 -1.58
N ASP A 238 -11.46 27.80 -0.71
CA ASP A 238 -10.72 27.79 0.55
C ASP A 238 -11.46 27.02 1.65
N ASN A 239 -10.76 26.76 2.76
CA ASN A 239 -11.30 26.16 3.98
C ASN A 239 -11.94 24.77 3.78
N LEU A 240 -11.32 23.92 2.96
CA LEU A 240 -11.74 22.53 2.83
C LEU A 240 -10.59 21.58 3.17
N PRO A 241 -10.36 21.34 4.48
CA PRO A 241 -9.21 20.57 4.92
C PRO A 241 -9.34 19.11 4.55
N GLY A 242 -8.21 18.47 4.25
CA GLY A 242 -8.16 17.06 3.91
C GLY A 242 -6.93 16.36 4.43
N ILE A 243 -7.03 15.04 4.48
CA ILE A 243 -5.91 14.13 4.76
C ILE A 243 -6.04 12.95 3.82
N GLY A 244 -4.91 12.53 3.28
CA GLY A 244 -4.85 11.44 2.32
C GLY A 244 -3.60 10.60 2.49
N ILE A 245 -3.74 9.32 2.19
CA ILE A 245 -2.65 8.36 2.11
C ILE A 245 -2.68 7.60 0.79
N SER A 246 -1.52 7.12 0.37
CA SER A 246 -1.31 6.39 -0.87
C SER A 246 -0.48 5.14 -0.61
N PHE A 247 -0.96 4.00 -1.08
CA PHE A 247 -0.22 2.76 -1.13
C PHE A 247 0.44 2.63 -2.51
N GLY A 248 1.76 2.51 -2.54
CA GLY A 248 2.54 2.28 -3.75
C GLY A 248 2.45 0.82 -4.16
N ALA A 249 1.36 0.44 -4.85
CA ALA A 249 1.02 -0.94 -5.19
C ALA A 249 2.20 -1.72 -5.80
N ASP A 250 2.90 -1.13 -6.76
CA ASP A 250 4.05 -1.76 -7.42
C ASP A 250 5.22 -2.02 -6.46
N ARG A 251 5.48 -1.11 -5.50
CA ARG A 251 6.54 -1.33 -4.50
C ARG A 251 6.13 -2.36 -3.46
N ILE A 252 4.87 -2.35 -3.06
CA ILE A 252 4.32 -3.37 -2.16
C ILE A 252 4.43 -4.74 -2.84
N TYR A 253 4.08 -4.83 -4.13
CA TYR A 253 4.26 -6.04 -4.93
C TYR A 253 5.72 -6.52 -4.92
N ASP A 254 6.68 -5.63 -5.19
CA ASP A 254 8.11 -5.97 -5.17
C ASP A 254 8.58 -6.45 -3.77
N VAL A 255 8.07 -5.85 -2.68
CA VAL A 255 8.33 -6.30 -1.31
C VAL A 255 7.75 -7.69 -1.06
N MET A 256 6.48 -7.91 -1.44
CA MET A 256 5.83 -9.21 -1.30
C MET A 256 6.56 -10.29 -2.09
N LEU A 257 7.07 -9.96 -3.28
CA LEU A 257 7.88 -10.86 -4.10
C LEU A 257 9.21 -11.18 -3.41
N ALA A 258 9.92 -10.17 -2.91
CA ALA A 258 11.20 -10.34 -2.23
C ALA A 258 11.09 -11.15 -0.93
N LEU A 259 9.97 -11.03 -0.23
CA LEU A 259 9.67 -11.74 1.02
C LEU A 259 8.90 -13.05 0.80
N ASN A 260 8.62 -13.44 -0.44
CA ASN A 260 7.84 -14.63 -0.81
C ASN A 260 6.47 -14.71 -0.10
N LEU A 261 5.76 -13.58 -0.02
CA LEU A 261 4.47 -13.43 0.66
C LEU A 261 3.27 -13.76 -0.23
N PHE A 262 3.47 -13.94 -1.53
CA PHE A 262 2.39 -14.32 -2.44
C PHE A 262 1.90 -15.74 -2.14
N PRO A 263 0.59 -15.96 -1.95
CA PRO A 263 0.02 -17.29 -1.86
C PRO A 263 0.48 -18.22 -3.00
N GLU A 264 0.90 -19.45 -2.68
CA GLU A 264 1.35 -20.45 -3.65
C GLU A 264 0.30 -20.77 -4.74
N LYS A 265 -0.98 -20.45 -4.48
CA LYS A 265 -2.13 -20.74 -5.37
C LYS A 265 -2.56 -19.54 -6.22
N LEU A 266 -1.81 -18.44 -6.25
CA LEU A 266 -2.01 -17.34 -7.19
C LEU A 266 -1.73 -17.83 -8.62
N GLY A 267 -2.79 -18.21 -9.35
CA GLY A 267 -2.66 -18.73 -10.71
C GLY A 267 -3.61 -19.85 -11.09
N ARG A 268 -4.49 -20.31 -10.19
CA ARG A 268 -5.51 -21.30 -10.54
C ARG A 268 -6.65 -20.66 -11.33
N GLY A 269 -6.40 -20.36 -12.61
CA GLY A 269 -7.46 -19.94 -13.55
C GLY A 269 -8.46 -21.05 -13.79
N THR A 270 -7.97 -22.27 -14.02
CA THR A 270 -8.81 -23.47 -14.26
C THR A 270 -8.77 -24.37 -13.03
N ARG A 271 -9.95 -24.71 -12.48
CA ARG A 271 -10.08 -25.64 -11.34
C ARG A 271 -10.24 -27.09 -11.81
N VAL A 272 -10.86 -27.31 -12.97
CA VAL A 272 -11.15 -28.64 -13.52
C VAL A 272 -10.78 -28.70 -15.00
N LEU A 273 -9.97 -29.68 -15.41
CA LEU A 273 -9.70 -29.97 -16.81
C LEU A 273 -10.31 -31.32 -17.20
N PHE A 274 -11.26 -31.32 -18.13
CA PHE A 274 -11.77 -32.53 -18.76
C PHE A 274 -10.77 -33.07 -19.78
N ILE A 275 -10.54 -34.38 -19.70
CA ILE A 275 -9.81 -35.13 -20.73
C ILE A 275 -10.71 -35.32 -21.94
N HIS A 276 -10.15 -35.06 -23.11
CA HIS A 276 -10.79 -35.31 -24.38
C HIS A 276 -10.41 -36.70 -24.88
N PHE A 277 -11.35 -37.64 -24.77
CA PHE A 277 -11.18 -39.02 -25.25
C PHE A 277 -11.61 -39.21 -26.71
N GLY A 278 -12.56 -38.41 -27.18
CA GLY A 278 -13.07 -38.41 -28.54
C GLY A 278 -14.29 -37.52 -28.70
N ASP A 279 -14.92 -37.57 -29.87
CA ASP A 279 -16.06 -36.74 -30.24
C ASP A 279 -17.30 -36.98 -29.37
N ALA A 280 -17.57 -38.22 -28.96
CA ALA A 280 -18.73 -38.56 -28.15
C ALA A 280 -18.54 -38.09 -26.70
N GLU A 281 -17.37 -38.36 -26.15
CA GLU A 281 -16.95 -38.02 -24.80
C GLU A 281 -16.82 -36.51 -24.62
N SER A 282 -16.28 -35.79 -25.61
CA SER A 282 -16.23 -34.33 -25.57
C SER A 282 -17.62 -33.71 -25.61
N ARG A 283 -18.56 -34.24 -26.39
CA ARG A 283 -19.96 -33.80 -26.35
C ARG A 283 -20.61 -34.03 -24.99
N TYR A 284 -20.31 -35.14 -24.32
CA TYR A 284 -20.78 -35.41 -22.96
C TYR A 284 -20.14 -34.44 -21.95
N ALA A 285 -18.82 -34.31 -21.96
CA ALA A 285 -18.05 -33.40 -21.11
C ALA A 285 -18.51 -31.95 -21.26
N MET A 286 -18.82 -31.48 -22.48
CA MET A 286 -19.29 -30.12 -22.74
C MET A 286 -20.61 -29.77 -22.03
N ARG A 287 -21.50 -30.74 -21.81
CA ARG A 287 -22.73 -30.53 -21.03
C ARG A 287 -22.39 -30.24 -19.57
N HIS A 288 -21.49 -31.04 -19.00
CA HIS A 288 -21.08 -30.93 -17.59
C HIS A 288 -20.18 -29.73 -17.34
N LEU A 289 -19.36 -29.35 -18.33
CA LEU A 289 -18.65 -28.07 -18.34
C LEU A 289 -19.60 -26.89 -18.20
N LYS A 290 -20.73 -26.89 -18.92
CA LYS A 290 -21.75 -25.84 -18.77
C LYS A 290 -22.31 -25.83 -17.36
N THR A 291 -22.63 -26.99 -16.78
CA THR A 291 -23.11 -27.11 -15.39
C THR A 291 -22.13 -26.51 -14.39
N LEU A 292 -20.85 -26.93 -14.44
CA LEU A 292 -19.80 -26.42 -13.56
C LEU A 292 -19.59 -24.91 -13.72
N ARG A 293 -19.47 -24.42 -14.96
CA ARG A 293 -19.27 -22.99 -15.25
C ARG A 293 -20.46 -22.15 -14.80
N SER A 294 -21.69 -22.64 -14.95
CA SER A 294 -22.90 -21.93 -14.50
C SER A 294 -22.95 -21.83 -12.97
N ALA A 295 -22.30 -22.74 -12.26
CA ALA A 295 -22.11 -22.70 -10.82
C ALA A 295 -20.84 -21.94 -10.37
N GLY A 296 -20.16 -21.23 -11.29
CA GLY A 296 -18.96 -20.45 -11.00
C GLY A 296 -17.68 -21.27 -10.83
N ILE A 297 -17.69 -22.57 -11.18
CA ILE A 297 -16.52 -23.43 -11.11
C ILE A 297 -15.73 -23.32 -12.43
N PRO A 298 -14.49 -22.80 -12.41
CA PRO A 298 -13.70 -22.66 -13.64
C PRO A 298 -13.30 -24.02 -14.18
N ALA A 299 -13.86 -24.40 -15.31
CA ALA A 299 -13.62 -25.69 -15.93
C ALA A 299 -13.33 -25.56 -17.42
N GLU A 300 -12.46 -26.40 -17.96
CA GLU A 300 -12.06 -26.46 -19.37
C GLU A 300 -12.01 -27.90 -19.86
N ILE A 301 -11.99 -28.10 -21.17
CA ILE A 301 -11.68 -29.39 -21.81
C ILE A 301 -10.44 -29.21 -22.66
N TYR A 302 -9.57 -30.20 -22.67
CA TYR A 302 -8.43 -30.19 -23.58
C TYR A 302 -8.93 -30.30 -25.04
N PRO A 303 -8.49 -29.44 -25.98
CA PRO A 303 -9.20 -29.26 -27.25
C PRO A 303 -9.07 -30.44 -28.23
N GLU A 304 -8.05 -31.28 -28.12
CA GLU A 304 -7.78 -32.40 -29.06
C GLU A 304 -7.87 -33.76 -28.37
N ALA A 305 -8.32 -34.79 -29.07
CA ALA A 305 -8.28 -36.18 -28.59
C ALA A 305 -6.85 -36.75 -28.60
N ALA A 306 -5.95 -36.15 -27.81
CA ALA A 306 -4.56 -36.54 -27.69
C ALA A 306 -4.37 -37.66 -26.65
N LYS A 307 -3.20 -38.29 -26.62
CA LYS A 307 -2.86 -39.30 -25.60
C LYS A 307 -3.03 -38.72 -24.19
N MET A 308 -3.63 -39.50 -23.29
CA MET A 308 -3.89 -39.13 -21.88
C MET A 308 -2.68 -38.47 -21.19
N ASN A 309 -1.48 -39.07 -21.29
CA ASN A 309 -0.28 -38.53 -20.65
C ASN A 309 0.04 -37.08 -21.07
N LYS A 310 -0.24 -36.70 -22.31
CA LYS A 310 -0.04 -35.31 -22.79
C LYS A 310 -1.00 -34.35 -22.10
N GLN A 311 -2.27 -34.75 -21.98
CA GLN A 311 -3.32 -33.96 -21.35
C GLN A 311 -3.10 -33.85 -19.83
N MET A 312 -2.66 -34.93 -19.18
CA MET A 312 -2.28 -34.93 -17.76
C MET A 312 -1.07 -34.03 -17.48
N LYS A 313 -0.04 -34.08 -18.35
CA LYS A 313 1.10 -33.17 -18.27
C LYS A 313 0.66 -31.71 -18.40
N TYR A 314 -0.23 -31.42 -19.36
CA TYR A 314 -0.79 -30.08 -19.53
C TYR A 314 -1.56 -29.59 -18.29
N ALA A 315 -2.37 -30.45 -17.67
CA ALA A 315 -3.05 -30.13 -16.41
C ALA A 315 -2.03 -29.80 -15.30
N ASN A 316 -0.96 -30.60 -15.18
CA ASN A 316 0.09 -30.41 -14.20
C ASN A 316 0.89 -29.11 -14.43
N ASP A 317 1.31 -28.85 -15.67
CA ASP A 317 2.06 -27.63 -16.02
C ASP A 317 1.25 -26.34 -15.75
N ARG A 318 -0.08 -26.41 -15.83
CA ARG A 318 -1.01 -25.32 -15.51
C ARG A 318 -1.50 -25.32 -14.06
N ASN A 319 -0.99 -26.21 -13.21
CA ASN A 319 -1.40 -26.39 -11.81
C ASN A 319 -2.92 -26.56 -11.65
N VAL A 320 -3.57 -27.28 -12.57
CA VAL A 320 -5.01 -27.57 -12.50
C VAL A 320 -5.25 -28.60 -11.38
N PRO A 321 -6.05 -28.28 -10.36
CA PRO A 321 -6.20 -29.16 -9.19
C PRO A 321 -6.91 -30.48 -9.49
N TRP A 322 -7.83 -30.49 -10.46
CA TRP A 322 -8.65 -31.65 -10.78
C TRP A 322 -8.66 -31.94 -12.26
N VAL A 323 -8.46 -33.21 -12.61
CA VAL A 323 -8.73 -33.73 -13.94
C VAL A 323 -10.03 -34.52 -13.91
N ALA A 324 -10.93 -34.24 -14.85
CA ALA A 324 -12.18 -34.94 -15.04
C ALA A 324 -12.09 -35.92 -16.22
N MET A 325 -12.48 -37.16 -16.00
CA MET A 325 -12.47 -38.21 -17.01
C MET A 325 -13.90 -38.74 -17.20
N ALA A 326 -14.34 -38.75 -18.45
CA ALA A 326 -15.63 -39.31 -18.85
C ALA A 326 -15.44 -40.14 -20.12
N GLY A 327 -15.01 -41.39 -19.98
CA GLY A 327 -14.95 -42.36 -21.06
C GLY A 327 -16.29 -43.07 -21.25
N GLU A 328 -16.28 -44.13 -22.06
CA GLU A 328 -17.50 -44.91 -22.36
C GLU A 328 -18.20 -45.44 -21.09
N ASN A 329 -17.42 -45.95 -20.13
CA ASN A 329 -17.96 -46.50 -18.88
C ASN A 329 -18.60 -45.42 -18.00
N GLU A 330 -17.93 -44.28 -17.82
CA GLU A 330 -18.47 -43.17 -17.03
C GLU A 330 -19.72 -42.58 -17.66
N MET A 331 -19.75 -42.46 -18.99
CA MET A 331 -20.93 -42.00 -19.73
C MET A 331 -22.10 -42.98 -19.56
N ALA A 332 -21.86 -44.29 -19.65
CA ALA A 332 -22.88 -45.31 -19.47
C ALA A 332 -23.46 -45.31 -18.04
N ALA A 333 -22.62 -45.02 -17.04
CA ALA A 333 -23.03 -44.95 -15.64
C ALA A 333 -23.55 -43.57 -15.20
N ASN A 334 -23.57 -42.56 -16.08
CA ASN A 334 -23.88 -41.15 -15.74
C ASN A 334 -23.05 -40.61 -14.57
N ILE A 335 -21.74 -40.87 -14.61
CA ILE A 335 -20.76 -40.36 -13.65
C ILE A 335 -19.65 -39.59 -14.36
N ILE A 336 -18.81 -38.91 -13.59
CA ILE A 336 -17.50 -38.39 -14.00
C ILE A 336 -16.48 -38.82 -12.95
N THR A 337 -15.34 -39.33 -13.40
CA THR A 337 -14.22 -39.69 -12.52
C THR A 337 -13.30 -38.48 -12.38
N PHE A 338 -13.20 -37.93 -11.17
CA PHE A 338 -12.29 -36.83 -10.85
C PHE A 338 -11.01 -37.36 -10.22
N LYS A 339 -9.87 -37.00 -10.80
CA LYS A 339 -8.55 -37.22 -10.21
C LYS A 339 -8.03 -35.92 -9.60
N ASN A 340 -7.69 -35.97 -8.31
CA ASN A 340 -6.95 -34.90 -7.65
C ASN A 340 -5.50 -34.95 -8.12
N MET A 341 -4.98 -33.85 -8.68
CA MET A 341 -3.64 -33.82 -9.27
C MET A 341 -2.53 -33.76 -8.23
N ASP A 342 -2.82 -33.26 -7.02
CA ASP A 342 -1.85 -33.18 -5.92
C ASP A 342 -1.67 -34.55 -5.23
N SER A 343 -2.78 -35.21 -4.88
CA SER A 343 -2.78 -36.50 -4.14
C SER A 343 -2.84 -37.74 -5.01
N GLY A 344 -3.22 -37.60 -6.28
CA GLY A 344 -3.45 -38.71 -7.20
C GLY A 344 -4.75 -39.51 -6.98
N LYS A 345 -5.51 -39.23 -5.91
CA LYS A 345 -6.76 -39.93 -5.58
C LYS A 345 -7.83 -39.71 -6.65
N GLN A 346 -8.54 -40.77 -7.01
CA GLN A 346 -9.69 -40.72 -7.90
C GLN A 346 -10.99 -40.87 -7.12
N THR A 347 -12.03 -40.14 -7.54
CA THR A 347 -13.38 -40.21 -6.98
C THR A 347 -14.37 -40.18 -8.12
N GLU A 348 -15.27 -41.16 -8.16
CA GLU A 348 -16.40 -41.19 -9.07
C GLU A 348 -17.52 -40.33 -8.50
N VAL A 349 -18.04 -39.41 -9.32
CA VAL A 349 -19.07 -38.46 -8.89
C VAL A 349 -20.24 -38.55 -9.87
N PRO A 350 -21.47 -38.81 -9.38
CA PRO A 350 -22.67 -38.74 -10.20
C PRO A 350 -22.83 -37.37 -10.85
N VAL A 351 -23.32 -37.32 -12.09
CA VAL A 351 -23.48 -36.05 -12.82
C VAL A 351 -24.41 -35.03 -12.13
N ASN A 352 -25.30 -35.50 -11.25
CA ASN A 352 -26.18 -34.64 -10.46
C ASN A 352 -25.47 -33.98 -9.26
N ASP A 353 -24.33 -34.54 -8.83
CA ASP A 353 -23.60 -34.12 -7.63
C ASP A 353 -22.32 -33.31 -7.95
N LEU A 354 -22.07 -33.02 -9.24
CA LEU A 354 -20.85 -32.36 -9.71
C LEU A 354 -20.59 -31.02 -9.02
N VAL A 355 -21.63 -30.21 -8.82
CA VAL A 355 -21.49 -28.90 -8.15
C VAL A 355 -21.21 -29.10 -6.66
N ALA A 356 -21.97 -29.98 -6.00
CA ALA A 356 -21.82 -30.26 -4.58
C ALA A 356 -20.40 -30.73 -4.23
N PHE A 357 -19.80 -31.56 -5.09
CA PHE A 357 -18.42 -32.04 -4.94
C PHE A 357 -17.36 -30.93 -4.84
N PHE A 358 -17.62 -29.75 -5.42
CA PHE A 358 -16.68 -28.60 -5.40
C PHE A 358 -17.09 -27.49 -4.44
N SER A 359 -18.27 -27.60 -3.82
CA SER A 359 -18.79 -26.67 -2.82
C SER A 359 -18.45 -27.10 -1.39
N SER A 360 -18.10 -28.37 -1.18
CA SER A 360 -17.44 -28.87 0.04
C SER A 360 -15.94 -28.59 0.02
#